data_AF-A0A448WIH8-F1
#
_entry.id   AF-A0A448WIH8-F1
#
_cell.length_a   1.000
_cell.length_b   1.000
_cell.length_c   1.000
_cell.angle_alpha   90.00
_cell.angle_beta   90.00
_cell.angle_gamma   90.00
#
_symmetry.space_group_name_H-M   'P 1'
#
loop_
_entity.id
_entity.type
_entity.pdbx_description
1 polymer ?
#
loop_
_entity_poly.entity_id
_entity_poly.type
_entity_poly.pdbx_seq_one_letter_code
_entity_poly.pdbx_strand_id
1 'polypeptide(L)'
;AECKTPEFNAVSYTTREALLSSKTVFVISGEVKCDGAKLTHLYAVLNDEIQPISNNIEDDRFQVTFAGQHKKFRSGTYMIRFFTEEDIYLLRRAKKSGSAETIKPIYEHELIHKGLWYSPWVHSETVAL
;
A
#
# COMPACT_ATOMS: atom_id res chain seq x y z
N ALA A 1 0.76 -25.31 9.72
CA ALA A 1 -0.68 -25.01 9.69
C ALA A 1 -0.85 -23.80 8.78
N GLU A 2 -1.81 -23.83 7.86
CA GLU A 2 -2.13 -22.72 6.95
C GLU A 2 -3.18 -21.81 7.59
N CYS A 3 -3.06 -20.50 7.37
CA CYS A 3 -4.02 -19.54 7.90
C CYS A 3 -5.31 -19.56 7.07
N LYS A 4 -6.42 -19.99 7.66
CA LYS A 4 -7.71 -20.05 6.95
C LYS A 4 -8.46 -18.72 6.91
N THR A 5 -8.36 -17.94 7.99
CA THR A 5 -9.13 -16.70 8.18
C THR A 5 -8.24 -15.63 8.81
N PRO A 6 -7.45 -14.90 8.00
CA PRO A 6 -6.65 -13.79 8.50
C PRO A 6 -7.52 -12.58 8.83
N GLU A 7 -7.31 -11.99 10.01
CA GLU A 7 -7.90 -10.70 10.38
C GLU A 7 -6.86 -9.59 10.23
N PHE A 8 -7.12 -8.64 9.34
CA PHE A 8 -6.23 -7.51 9.08
C PHE A 8 -6.72 -6.24 9.77
N ASN A 9 -5.85 -5.63 10.58
CA ASN A 9 -6.04 -4.30 11.15
C ASN A 9 -5.02 -3.35 10.55
N ALA A 10 -5.38 -2.71 9.43
CA ALA A 10 -4.48 -1.85 8.66
C ALA A 10 -4.72 -0.35 8.92
N VAL A 11 -3.63 0.40 8.98
CA VAL A 11 -3.60 1.86 8.93
C VAL A 11 -2.78 2.30 7.73
N SER A 12 -3.16 3.42 7.12
CA SER A 12 -2.46 3.95 5.95
C SER A 12 -2.03 5.40 6.13
N TYR A 13 -0.84 5.69 5.64
CA TYR A 13 -0.27 7.02 5.49
C TYR A 13 0.00 7.31 4.02
N THR A 14 -0.14 8.57 3.65
CA THR A 14 0.27 9.09 2.35
C THR A 14 0.97 10.42 2.50
N THR A 15 2.02 10.64 1.70
CA THR A 15 2.63 11.96 1.53
C THR A 15 1.58 13.00 1.16
N ARG A 16 1.70 14.22 1.68
CA ARG A 16 0.79 15.35 1.39
C ARG A 16 1.52 16.60 0.89
N GLU A 17 2.83 16.68 1.01
CA GLU A 17 3.61 17.88 0.69
C GLU A 17 4.65 17.57 -0.38
N ALA A 18 4.60 18.29 -1.50
CA ALA A 18 5.51 18.09 -2.61
C ALA A 18 6.86 18.83 -2.46
N LEU A 19 6.94 19.79 -1.52
CA LEU A 19 8.17 20.57 -1.30
C LEU A 19 9.19 19.80 -0.46
N LEU A 20 8.71 18.99 0.49
CA LEU A 20 9.56 18.21 1.40
C LEU A 20 9.83 16.80 0.88
N SER A 21 9.22 16.40 -0.23
CA SER A 21 9.35 15.05 -0.77
C SER A 21 9.46 15.07 -2.28
N SER A 22 10.41 14.33 -2.84
CA SER A 22 10.58 14.20 -4.29
C SER A 22 9.64 13.16 -4.92
N LYS A 23 8.95 12.36 -4.10
CA LYS A 23 8.08 11.26 -4.52
C LYS A 23 6.85 11.18 -3.61
N THR A 24 5.72 10.73 -4.15
CA THR A 24 4.59 10.35 -3.31
C THR A 24 4.83 8.96 -2.78
N VAL A 25 4.63 8.79 -1.48
CA VAL A 25 4.75 7.51 -0.80
C VAL A 25 3.42 7.17 -0.15
N PHE A 26 2.94 5.95 -0.39
CA PHE A 26 1.85 5.34 0.35
C PHE A 26 2.44 4.25 1.24
N VAL A 27 2.17 4.34 2.54
CA VAL A 27 2.59 3.34 3.52
C VAL A 27 1.32 2.73 4.09
N ILE A 28 1.23 1.41 4.07
CA ILE A 28 0.18 0.67 4.75
C ILE A 28 0.88 -0.21 5.77
N SER A 29 0.51 -0.06 7.04
CA SER A 29 1.06 -0.85 8.12
C SER A 29 -0.03 -1.28 9.07
N GLY A 30 0.18 -2.33 9.84
CA GLY A 30 -0.85 -2.85 10.72
C GLY A 30 -0.46 -4.15 11.35
N GLU A 31 -1.48 -4.86 11.82
CA GLU A 31 -1.36 -6.18 12.45
C GLU A 31 -2.22 -7.19 11.70
N VAL A 32 -1.73 -8.43 11.59
CA VAL A 32 -2.45 -9.55 11.00
C VAL A 32 -2.60 -10.67 12.02
N LYS A 33 -3.82 -10.93 12.47
CA LYS A 33 -4.08 -12.03 13.40
C LYS A 33 -4.43 -13.29 12.63
N CYS A 34 -3.81 -14.39 13.03
CA CYS A 34 -4.12 -15.70 12.48
C CYS A 34 -4.06 -16.78 13.56
N ASP A 35 -5.10 -17.62 13.62
CA ASP A 35 -5.23 -18.69 14.61
C ASP A 35 -4.17 -19.78 14.41
N GLY A 36 -3.05 -19.67 15.14
CA GLY A 36 -2.03 -20.71 15.27
C GLY A 36 -1.18 -20.96 14.01
N ALA A 37 -1.26 -20.08 13.01
CA ALA A 37 -0.48 -20.14 11.77
C ALA A 37 0.14 -18.78 11.45
N LYS A 38 1.30 -18.79 10.79
CA LYS A 38 1.98 -17.57 10.36
C LYS A 38 1.68 -17.31 8.89
N LEU A 39 1.16 -16.12 8.56
CA LEU A 39 1.16 -15.67 7.18
C LEU A 39 2.54 -15.14 6.83
N THR A 40 3.15 -15.78 5.84
CA THR A 40 4.43 -15.40 5.27
C THR A 40 4.25 -15.22 3.77
N HIS A 41 5.16 -14.48 3.13
CA HIS A 41 5.17 -14.30 1.67
C HIS A 41 3.89 -13.67 1.10
N LEU A 42 3.39 -12.63 1.76
CA LEU A 42 2.28 -11.83 1.25
C LEU A 42 2.77 -10.75 0.28
N TYR A 43 1.90 -10.42 -0.66
CA TYR A 43 2.14 -9.37 -1.65
C TYR A 43 0.97 -8.41 -1.70
N ALA A 44 1.28 -7.12 -1.82
CA ALA A 44 0.27 -6.10 -2.07
C ALA A 44 0.36 -5.65 -3.53
N VAL A 45 -0.80 -5.40 -4.12
CA VAL A 45 -0.94 -4.88 -5.48
C VAL A 45 -1.67 -3.55 -5.41
N LEU A 46 -1.05 -2.54 -6.01
CA LEU A 46 -1.63 -1.24 -6.21
C LEU A 46 -1.57 -0.92 -7.71
N ASN A 47 -2.74 -0.82 -8.35
CA ASN A 47 -2.86 -0.75 -9.81
C ASN A 47 -2.15 -1.95 -10.48
N ASP A 48 -1.01 -1.73 -11.11
CA ASP A 48 -0.17 -2.77 -11.74
C ASP A 48 1.14 -3.04 -11.00
N GLU A 49 1.40 -2.31 -9.91
CA GLU A 49 2.61 -2.45 -9.12
C GLU A 49 2.41 -3.49 -8.03
N ILE A 50 3.33 -4.47 -7.96
CA ILE A 50 3.33 -5.54 -6.98
C ILE A 50 4.50 -5.29 -6.03
N GLN A 51 4.21 -5.17 -4.73
CA GLN A 51 5.21 -4.99 -3.68
C GLN A 51 5.12 -6.14 -2.67
N PRO A 52 6.25 -6.73 -2.23
CA PRO A 52 6.25 -7.68 -1.13
C PRO A 52 5.86 -6.97 0.16
N ILE A 53 5.07 -7.65 1.00
CA ILE A 53 4.72 -7.16 2.33
C ILE A 53 5.79 -7.63 3.29
N SER A 54 6.40 -6.68 4.01
CA SER A 54 7.34 -6.97 5.08
C SER A 54 6.55 -7.31 6.34
N ASN A 55 6.74 -8.52 6.87
CA ASN A 55 6.11 -8.99 8.09
C ASN A 55 7.15 -9.16 9.21
N ASN A 56 6.87 -8.62 10.39
CA ASN A 56 7.60 -8.93 11.60
C ASN A 56 6.99 -10.17 12.25
N ILE A 57 7.77 -11.25 12.28
CA ILE A 57 7.37 -12.58 12.74
C ILE A 57 7.14 -12.63 14.26
N GLU A 58 7.69 -11.67 15.02
CA GLU A 58 7.56 -11.63 16.49
C GLU A 58 6.28 -10.94 16.95
N ASP A 59 5.83 -9.91 16.24
CA ASP A 59 4.74 -9.03 16.68
C ASP A 59 3.50 -9.06 15.77
N ASP A 60 3.44 -9.96 14.79
CA ASP A 60 2.37 -10.05 13.78
C ASP A 60 2.11 -8.73 13.02
N ARG A 61 3.11 -7.85 13.02
CA ARG A 61 3.04 -6.54 12.36
C ARG A 61 3.44 -6.68 10.90
N PHE A 62 2.75 -5.97 10.02
CA PHE A 62 3.11 -5.89 8.62
C PHE A 62 3.26 -4.46 8.15
N GLN A 63 4.05 -4.28 7.10
CA GLN A 63 4.17 -3.01 6.39
C GLN A 63 4.44 -3.24 4.91
N VAL A 64 3.80 -2.42 4.08
CA VAL A 64 4.11 -2.31 2.66
C VAL A 64 4.17 -0.84 2.26
N THR A 65 5.06 -0.54 1.32
CA THR A 65 5.33 0.82 0.86
C THR A 65 5.27 0.85 -0.66
N PHE A 66 4.48 1.78 -1.20
CA PHE A 66 4.49 2.13 -2.61
C PHE A 66 5.07 3.53 -2.75
N ALA A 67 6.00 3.72 -3.68
CA ALA A 67 6.65 5.01 -3.88
C ALA A 67 6.86 5.31 -5.36
N GLY A 68 6.56 6.53 -5.77
CA GLY A 68 6.76 6.94 -7.16
C GLY A 68 6.55 8.41 -7.40
N GLN A 69 6.62 8.80 -8.67
CA GLN A 69 6.51 10.20 -9.06
C GLN A 69 5.13 10.75 -8.68
N HIS A 70 5.09 11.98 -8.20
CA HIS A 70 3.85 12.68 -7.84
C HIS A 70 2.78 12.65 -8.94
N LYS A 71 3.19 12.71 -10.22
CA LYS A 71 2.28 12.64 -11.37
C LYS A 71 1.53 11.32 -11.50
N LYS A 72 2.11 10.21 -11.01
CA LYS A 72 1.49 8.88 -11.00
C LYS A 72 0.47 8.73 -9.86
N PHE A 73 0.65 9.47 -8.77
CA PHE A 73 -0.19 9.42 -7.57
C PHE A 73 -0.97 10.72 -7.42
N ARG A 74 -2.05 10.86 -8.21
CA ARG A 74 -2.98 11.99 -8.12
C ARG A 74 -3.93 11.86 -6.92
N SER A 75 -4.64 12.93 -6.58
CA SER A 75 -5.71 12.84 -5.59
C SER A 75 -6.77 11.81 -6.00
N GLY A 76 -7.26 11.04 -5.03
CA GLY A 76 -8.25 10.00 -5.26
C GLY A 76 -8.18 8.88 -4.24
N THR A 77 -9.07 7.91 -4.44
CA THR A 77 -9.12 6.69 -3.66
C THR A 77 -8.30 5.61 -4.37
N TYR A 78 -7.41 4.96 -3.64
CA TYR A 78 -6.58 3.87 -4.10
C TYR A 78 -6.99 2.58 -3.38
N MET A 79 -7.25 1.52 -4.14
CA MET A 79 -7.54 0.21 -3.59
C MET A 79 -6.28 -0.64 -3.60
N ILE A 80 -5.75 -0.95 -2.42
CA ILE A 80 -4.61 -1.85 -2.27
C ILE A 80 -5.14 -3.25 -1.99
N ARG A 81 -4.71 -4.22 -2.78
CA ARG A 81 -5.17 -5.61 -2.69
C ARG A 81 -4.06 -6.52 -2.23
N PHE A 82 -4.35 -7.38 -1.27
CA PHE A 82 -3.39 -8.29 -0.66
C PHE A 82 -3.63 -9.70 -1.19
N PHE A 83 -2.55 -10.39 -1.51
CA PHE A 83 -2.54 -11.69 -2.17
C PHE A 83 -1.48 -12.60 -1.53
N THR A 84 -1.72 -13.91 -1.56
CA THR A 84 -0.68 -14.89 -1.26
C THR A 84 0.31 -15.01 -2.42
N GLU A 85 1.40 -15.73 -2.17
CA GLU A 85 2.36 -16.12 -3.21
C GLU A 85 1.70 -16.89 -4.36
N GLU A 86 0.78 -17.80 -4.05
CA GLU A 86 0.04 -18.61 -5.03
C GLU A 86 -0.85 -17.73 -5.91
N ASP A 87 -1.60 -16.81 -5.30
CA ASP A 87 -2.48 -15.88 -6.00
C ASP A 87 -1.70 -14.97 -6.95
N ILE A 88 -0.53 -14.47 -6.53
CA ILE A 88 0.34 -13.64 -7.37
C ILE A 88 0.91 -14.43 -8.54
N TYR A 89 1.26 -15.70 -8.34
CA TYR A 89 1.70 -16.56 -9.44
C TYR A 89 0.62 -16.69 -10.51
N LEU A 90 -0.63 -16.95 -10.09
CA LEU A 90 -1.78 -17.00 -10.99
C LEU A 90 -2.03 -15.64 -11.66
N LEU A 91 -1.93 -14.53 -10.92
CA LEU A 91 -2.19 -13.19 -11.44
C LEU A 91 -1.16 -12.78 -12.49
N ARG A 92 0.12 -13.12 -12.29
CA ARG A 92 1.18 -12.91 -13.29
C ARG A 92 0.96 -13.79 -14.52
N ARG A 93 0.50 -15.03 -14.35
CA ARG A 93 0.19 -15.93 -15.47
C ARG A 93 -0.98 -15.39 -16.29
N ALA A 94 -2.08 -15.03 -15.64
CA ALA A 94 -3.29 -14.49 -16.28
C ALA A 94 -2.98 -13.21 -17.08
N LYS A 95 -2.19 -12.28 -16.50
CA LYS A 95 -1.73 -11.08 -17.22
C LYS A 95 -0.92 -11.40 -18.47
N LYS A 96 -0.12 -12.47 -18.47
CA LYS A 96 0.67 -12.90 -19.64
C LYS A 96 -0.17 -13.60 -20.70
N SER A 97 -1.12 -14.43 -20.29
CA SER A 97 -2.00 -15.16 -21.21
C SER A 97 -3.16 -14.32 -21.76
N GLY A 98 -3.40 -13.13 -21.21
CA GLY A 98 -4.54 -12.29 -21.58
C GLY A 98 -5.88 -12.87 -21.13
N SER A 99 -5.87 -13.83 -20.21
CA SER A 99 -7.08 -14.44 -19.67
C SER A 99 -7.69 -13.54 -18.58
N ALA A 100 -9.02 -13.33 -18.65
CA ALA A 100 -9.78 -12.52 -17.72
C ALA A 100 -10.08 -13.24 -16.39
N GLU A 101 -9.14 -14.04 -15.89
CA GLU A 101 -9.32 -14.73 -14.61
C GLU A 101 -9.29 -13.70 -13.47
N THR A 102 -10.44 -13.54 -12.81
CA THR A 102 -10.59 -12.62 -11.68
C THR A 102 -10.16 -13.34 -10.41
N ILE A 103 -8.91 -13.14 -10.01
CA ILE A 103 -8.35 -13.70 -8.78
C ILE A 103 -8.78 -12.83 -7.61
N LYS A 104 -9.45 -13.44 -6.63
CA LYS A 104 -10.00 -12.74 -5.47
C LYS A 104 -8.87 -12.40 -4.48
N PRO A 105 -8.76 -11.15 -4.02
CA PRO A 105 -7.80 -10.80 -2.97
C PRO A 105 -8.26 -11.32 -1.61
N ILE A 106 -7.29 -11.51 -0.72
CA ILE A 106 -7.50 -11.96 0.67
C ILE A 106 -7.99 -10.79 1.51
N TYR A 107 -7.46 -9.60 1.24
CA TYR A 107 -7.80 -8.37 1.92
C TYR A 107 -7.71 -7.19 0.95
N GLU A 108 -8.61 -6.22 1.10
CA GLU A 108 -8.62 -4.98 0.35
C GLU A 108 -8.58 -3.80 1.33
N HIS A 109 -7.66 -2.87 1.09
CA HIS A 109 -7.48 -1.66 1.89
C HIS A 109 -7.75 -0.43 1.04
N GLU A 110 -8.71 0.39 1.47
CA GLU A 110 -9.01 1.66 0.83
C GLU A 110 -8.12 2.78 1.41
N LEU A 111 -7.37 3.46 0.54
CA LEU A 111 -6.52 4.60 0.90
C LEU A 111 -6.97 5.86 0.17
N ILE A 112 -7.39 6.88 0.92
CA ILE A 112 -7.78 8.18 0.37
C ILE A 112 -6.57 9.12 0.35
N HIS A 113 -6.08 9.42 -0.85
CA HIS A 113 -5.02 10.40 -1.05
C HIS A 113 -5.64 11.75 -1.45
N LYS A 114 -5.49 12.76 -0.60
CA LYS A 114 -6.03 14.12 -0.83
C LYS A 114 -5.27 14.91 -1.92
N GLY A 115 -4.23 14.32 -2.51
CA GLY A 115 -3.32 15.02 -3.40
C GLY A 115 -2.20 15.71 -2.63
N LEU A 116 -1.33 16.36 -3.40
CA LEU A 116 -0.16 17.03 -2.87
C LEU A 116 -0.37 18.54 -2.87
N TRP A 117 0.13 19.14 -1.81
CA TRP A 117 0.21 20.58 -1.67
C TRP A 117 1.56 21.07 -2.16
N TYR A 118 1.55 22.06 -3.06
CA TYR A 118 2.73 22.56 -3.78
C TYR A 118 3.19 23.97 -3.37
N SER A 119 2.40 24.72 -2.59
CA SER A 119 2.72 26.10 -2.22
C SER A 119 2.60 26.28 -0.72
N PRO A 120 3.67 26.57 0.03
CA PRO A 120 3.55 26.85 1.45
C PRO A 120 2.98 28.26 1.65
N TRP A 121 2.27 28.49 2.75
CA TRP A 121 1.96 29.85 3.20
C TRP A 121 3.24 30.45 3.79
N VAL A 122 3.87 31.37 3.06
CA VAL A 122 5.01 32.14 3.56
C VAL A 122 4.48 33.36 4.30
N HIS A 123 4.50 33.33 5.63
CA HIS A 123 4.35 34.55 6.43
C HIS A 123 5.69 35.28 6.38
N SER A 124 5.74 36.40 5.65
CA SER A 124 6.88 37.32 5.70
C SER A 124 6.80 38.11 7.00
N GLU A 125 7.73 37.89 7.93
CA GLU A 125 7.98 38.86 9.00
C GLU A 125 8.63 40.09 8.37
N THR A 126 7.86 41.16 8.18
CA THR A 126 8.41 42.44 7.73
C THR A 126 9.22 43.04 8.87
N VAL A 127 10.55 43.01 8.76
CA VAL A 127 11.42 43.84 9.60
C VAL A 127 11.28 45.28 9.11
N ALA A 128 10.63 46.13 9.91
CA ALA A 128 10.72 47.57 9.74
C ALA A 128 12.07 48.05 10.30
N LEU A 129 12.86 48.74 9.48
CA LEU A 129 14.07 49.46 9.88
C LEU A 129 13.72 50.89 10.31
#